data_AF-A0A2I1RH09-F1
#
_entry.id   AF-A0A2I1RH09-F1
#
_cell.length_a   1.000
_cell.length_b   1.000
_cell.length_c   1.000
_cell.angle_alpha   90.00
_cell.angle_beta   90.00
_cell.angle_gamma   90.00
#
_symmetry.space_group_name_H-M   'P 1'
#
loop_
_entity.id
_entity.type
_entity.pdbx_description
1 polymer ?
#
loop_
_entity_poly.entity_id
_entity_poly.type
_entity_poly.pdbx_seq_one_letter_code
_entity_poly.pdbx_strand_id
1 'polypeptide(L)'
;MKQMLENKLAELNGKRMSGEKVVVHEPAAIEIAKRHSPKDFALWIFAFVALISATLVNQYLPAYWQPASSLWTRVAVIAGLIIAALLALALTNQGSAFKTLLQDSRVELRRVTWPSKQETLEYTWQVVVVAGILAFIVWLLDTVFSQLIQYVIGQ
;
A
#
# COMPACT_ATOMS: atom_id res chain seq x y z
N MET A 1 28.70 -42.94 -4.06
CA MET A 1 27.52 -42.20 -4.57
C MET A 1 26.24 -43.03 -4.52
N LYS A 2 26.21 -44.26 -5.06
CA LYS A 2 25.02 -45.15 -4.99
C LYS A 2 24.55 -45.44 -3.55
N GLN A 3 25.46 -45.81 -2.64
CA GLN A 3 25.13 -46.07 -1.24
C GLN A 3 24.53 -44.86 -0.49
N MET A 4 24.94 -43.64 -0.86
CA MET A 4 24.40 -42.41 -0.28
C MET A 4 22.96 -42.14 -0.73
N LEU A 5 22.65 -42.50 -1.97
CA LEU A 5 21.29 -42.43 -2.54
C LEU A 5 20.38 -43.47 -1.90
N GLU A 6 20.87 -44.70 -1.72
CA GLU A 6 20.10 -45.78 -1.09
C GLU A 6 19.76 -45.46 0.37
N ASN A 7 20.71 -44.96 1.15
CA ASN A 7 20.44 -44.52 2.53
C ASN A 7 19.45 -43.35 2.59
N LYS A 8 19.56 -42.36 1.70
CA LYS A 8 18.58 -41.26 1.61
C LYS A 8 17.18 -41.74 1.20
N LEU A 9 17.09 -42.73 0.32
CA LEU A 9 15.81 -43.31 -0.09
C LEU A 9 15.17 -44.10 1.04
N ALA A 10 15.96 -44.84 1.84
CA ALA A 10 15.47 -45.53 3.02
C ALA A 10 14.95 -44.54 4.08
N GLU A 11 15.65 -43.42 4.29
CA GLU A 11 15.25 -42.35 5.21
C GLU A 11 13.96 -41.65 4.76
N LEU A 12 13.84 -41.33 3.46
CA LEU A 12 12.62 -40.76 2.87
C LEU A 12 11.43 -41.72 2.92
N ASN A 13 11.66 -43.02 2.74
CA ASN A 13 10.63 -44.04 2.83
C ASN A 13 10.15 -44.22 4.28
N GLY A 14 11.07 -44.24 5.25
CA GLY A 14 10.75 -44.23 6.68
C GLY A 14 9.95 -42.99 7.09
N LYS A 15 10.33 -41.82 6.58
CA LYS A 15 9.63 -40.56 6.84
C LYS A 15 8.22 -40.50 6.22
N ARG A 16 8.04 -41.07 5.02
CA ARG A 16 6.72 -41.27 4.40
C ARG A 16 5.81 -42.18 5.20
N MET A 17 6.36 -43.27 5.77
CA MET A 17 5.62 -44.25 6.57
C MET A 17 5.24 -43.71 7.96
N SER A 18 5.98 -42.73 8.49
CA SER A 18 5.71 -42.10 9.79
C SER A 18 4.50 -41.15 9.80
N GLY A 19 3.79 -40.96 8.68
CA GLY A 19 2.64 -40.05 8.61
C GLY A 19 2.98 -38.58 8.87
N GLU A 20 4.27 -38.23 8.95
CA GLU A 20 4.74 -36.86 9.06
C GLU A 20 4.48 -36.18 7.72
N LYS A 21 3.32 -35.53 7.62
CA LYS A 21 3.00 -34.66 6.48
C LYS A 21 4.16 -33.69 6.36
N VAL A 22 4.92 -33.81 5.27
CA VAL A 22 5.89 -32.80 4.87
C VAL A 22 5.08 -31.54 4.64
N VAL A 23 5.01 -30.68 5.66
CA VAL A 23 4.38 -29.37 5.57
C VAL A 23 5.29 -28.58 4.64
N VAL A 24 5.00 -28.65 3.35
CA VAL A 24 5.59 -27.78 2.34
C VAL A 24 5.27 -26.37 2.82
N HIS A 25 6.24 -25.72 3.45
CA HIS A 25 6.11 -24.32 3.80
C HIS A 25 5.96 -23.62 2.47
N GLU A 26 4.79 -23.02 2.21
CA GLU A 26 4.70 -22.07 1.12
C GLU A 26 5.85 -21.07 1.28
N PRO A 27 6.64 -20.84 0.23
CA PRO A 27 7.76 -19.91 0.32
C PRO A 27 7.21 -18.59 0.84
N ALA A 28 7.71 -18.14 1.98
CA ALA A 28 7.20 -16.94 2.62
C ALA A 28 7.23 -15.80 1.59
N ALA A 29 6.22 -14.93 1.57
CA ALA A 29 6.22 -13.79 0.64
C ALA A 29 7.50 -12.95 0.72
N ILE A 30 8.16 -12.99 1.89
CA ILE A 30 9.49 -12.41 2.16
C ILE A 30 10.59 -13.03 1.28
N GLU A 31 10.57 -14.34 1.04
CA GLU A 31 11.54 -15.03 0.19
C GLU A 31 11.33 -14.72 -1.30
N ILE A 32 10.07 -14.57 -1.73
CA ILE A 32 9.73 -14.19 -3.10
C ILE A 32 10.17 -12.74 -3.35
N ALA A 33 9.95 -11.84 -2.39
CA ALA A 33 10.35 -10.45 -2.49
C ALA A 33 11.88 -10.23 -2.50
N LYS A 34 12.63 -11.09 -1.79
CA LYS A 34 14.10 -11.00 -1.71
C LYS A 34 14.81 -11.44 -3.00
N ARG A 35 14.11 -12.12 -3.92
CA ARG A 35 14.66 -12.47 -5.23
C ARG A 35 14.69 -11.24 -6.13
N HIS A 36 15.88 -10.68 -6.33
CA HIS A 36 16.10 -9.63 -7.32
C HIS A 36 16.35 -10.25 -8.69
N SER A 37 15.41 -10.09 -9.62
CA SER A 37 15.61 -10.40 -11.04
C SER A 37 16.03 -9.13 -11.79
N PRO A 38 16.97 -9.19 -12.76
CA PRO A 38 17.29 -8.05 -13.61
C PRO A 38 16.08 -7.56 -14.41
N LYS A 39 15.11 -8.44 -14.66
CA LYS A 39 13.83 -8.09 -15.29
C LYS A 39 12.97 -7.21 -14.38
N ASP A 40 12.99 -7.46 -13.07
CA ASP A 40 12.26 -6.63 -12.10
C ASP A 40 12.83 -5.21 -12.07
N PHE A 41 14.17 -5.09 -12.12
CA PHE A 41 14.83 -3.78 -12.18
C PHE A 41 14.41 -2.98 -13.43
N ALA A 42 14.35 -3.63 -14.60
CA ALA A 42 13.89 -3.00 -15.83
C ALA A 42 12.41 -2.55 -15.74
N LEU A 43 11.53 -3.39 -15.17
CA LEU A 43 10.12 -3.05 -14.96
C LEU A 43 9.94 -1.90 -13.96
N TRP A 44 10.78 -1.82 -12.93
CA TRP A 44 10.79 -0.71 -11.97
C TRP A 44 11.22 0.61 -12.62
N ILE A 45 12.29 0.60 -13.42
CA ILE A 45 12.70 1.78 -14.19
C ILE A 45 11.57 2.22 -15.11
N PHE A 46 10.96 1.28 -15.84
CA PHE A 46 9.83 1.59 -16.72
C PHE A 46 8.66 2.22 -15.95
N ALA A 47 8.31 1.67 -14.78
CA ALA A 47 7.24 2.21 -13.94
C ALA A 47 7.55 3.64 -13.46
N PHE A 48 8.79 3.92 -13.03
CA PHE A 48 9.18 5.29 -12.64
C PHE A 48 9.13 6.27 -13.82
N VAL A 49 9.63 5.86 -14.99
CA VAL A 49 9.57 6.68 -16.20
C VAL A 49 8.11 6.96 -16.59
N ALA A 50 7.23 5.95 -16.51
CA ALA A 50 5.80 6.09 -16.77
C ALA A 50 5.11 7.06 -15.78
N LEU A 51 5.46 7.02 -14.50
CA LEU A 51 4.91 7.95 -13.50
C LEU A 51 5.44 9.38 -13.67
N ILE A 52 6.73 9.56 -13.92
CA ILE A 52 7.32 10.88 -14.18
C ILE A 52 6.68 11.49 -15.42
N SER A 53 6.57 10.71 -16.51
CA SER A 53 5.91 11.17 -17.72
C SER A 53 4.44 11.52 -17.49
N ALA A 54 3.70 10.79 -16.65
CA ALA A 54 2.32 11.14 -16.29
C ALA A 54 2.20 12.53 -15.64
N THR A 55 3.14 12.94 -14.78
CA THR A 55 3.14 14.29 -14.19
C THR A 55 3.44 15.39 -15.22
N LEU A 56 4.29 15.08 -16.21
CA LEU A 56 4.71 16.00 -17.26
C LEU A 56 3.63 16.19 -18.35
N VAL A 57 2.69 15.24 -18.49
CA VAL A 57 1.61 15.31 -19.48
C VAL A 57 0.82 16.62 -19.40
N ASN A 58 0.49 17.09 -18.20
CA ASN A 58 -0.35 18.29 -18.07
C ASN A 58 0.35 19.56 -18.57
N GLN A 59 1.67 19.67 -18.36
CA GLN A 59 2.45 20.85 -18.71
C GLN A 59 2.92 20.84 -20.17
N TYR A 60 3.40 19.69 -20.67
CA TYR A 60 4.12 19.64 -21.94
C TYR A 60 3.30 19.08 -23.10
N LEU A 61 2.36 18.15 -22.85
CA LEU A 61 1.64 17.46 -23.93
C LEU A 61 0.80 18.39 -24.83
N PRO A 62 0.14 19.46 -24.33
CA PRO A 62 -0.63 20.38 -25.16
C PRO A 62 0.21 21.16 -26.18
N ALA A 63 1.50 21.36 -25.90
CA ALA A 63 2.41 22.10 -26.78
C ALA A 63 2.90 21.26 -27.98
N TYR A 64 2.94 19.93 -27.84
CA TYR A 64 3.42 19.01 -28.89
C TYR A 64 2.30 18.27 -29.63
N TRP A 65 1.13 18.10 -29.00
CA TRP A 65 0.01 17.34 -29.57
C TRP A 65 -1.30 18.10 -29.42
N GLN A 66 -1.81 18.66 -30.53
CA GLN A 66 -3.00 19.52 -30.55
C GLN A 66 -4.26 18.85 -29.97
N PRO A 67 -4.54 17.55 -30.18
CA PRO A 67 -5.65 16.86 -29.51
C PRO A 67 -5.51 16.76 -27.99
N ALA A 68 -4.29 16.86 -27.45
CA ALA A 68 -4.05 16.88 -26.01
C ALA A 68 -4.38 18.25 -25.40
N SER A 69 -4.78 19.26 -26.20
CA SER A 69 -5.35 20.49 -25.66
C SER A 69 -6.64 20.22 -24.87
N SER A 70 -7.43 19.22 -25.27
CA SER A 70 -8.63 18.78 -24.57
C SER A 70 -8.31 18.12 -23.22
N LEU A 71 -9.03 18.54 -22.17
CA LEU A 71 -8.93 17.98 -20.82
C LEU A 71 -9.12 16.45 -20.81
N TRP A 72 -10.10 15.94 -21.55
CA TRP A 72 -10.44 14.53 -21.59
C TRP A 72 -9.29 13.67 -22.15
N THR A 73 -8.62 14.14 -23.18
CA THR A 73 -7.47 13.44 -23.78
C THR A 73 -6.30 13.38 -22.80
N ARG A 74 -6.02 14.47 -22.04
CA ARG A 74 -4.97 14.48 -21.02
C ARG A 74 -5.24 13.48 -19.90
N VAL A 75 -6.48 13.48 -19.38
CA VAL A 75 -6.88 12.54 -18.33
C VAL A 75 -6.77 11.10 -18.82
N ALA A 76 -7.16 10.82 -20.06
CA ALA A 76 -7.04 9.49 -20.65
C ALA A 76 -5.57 9.04 -20.80
N VAL A 77 -4.68 9.92 -21.26
CA VAL A 77 -3.23 9.60 -21.37
C VAL A 77 -2.61 9.38 -19.98
N ILE A 78 -2.92 10.23 -19.00
CA ILE A 78 -2.44 10.08 -17.62
C ILE A 78 -2.93 8.76 -17.02
N ALA A 79 -4.22 8.46 -17.16
CA ALA A 79 -4.78 7.20 -16.70
C ALA A 79 -4.11 6.00 -17.36
N GLY A 80 -3.86 6.07 -18.67
CA GLY A 80 -3.14 5.03 -19.42
C GLY A 80 -1.71 4.79 -18.90
N LEU A 81 -0.95 5.86 -18.63
CA LEU A 81 0.40 5.76 -18.07
C LEU A 81 0.41 5.19 -16.66
N ILE A 82 -0.57 5.58 -15.83
CA ILE A 82 -0.75 5.02 -14.48
C ILE A 82 -1.07 3.52 -14.57
N ILE A 83 -2.00 3.13 -15.44
CA ILE A 83 -2.35 1.71 -15.64
C ILE A 83 -1.12 0.93 -16.13
N ALA A 84 -0.35 1.46 -17.07
CA ALA A 84 0.87 0.82 -17.56
C ALA A 84 1.92 0.65 -16.45
N ALA A 85 2.12 1.66 -15.60
CA ALA A 85 3.00 1.58 -14.44
C ALA A 85 2.52 0.52 -13.44
N LEU A 86 1.22 0.48 -13.13
CA LEU A 86 0.63 -0.51 -12.23
C LEU A 86 0.75 -1.93 -12.79
N LEU A 87 0.54 -2.14 -14.09
CA LEU A 87 0.73 -3.43 -14.73
C LEU A 87 2.19 -3.87 -14.70
N ALA A 88 3.13 -2.96 -14.98
CA ALA A 88 4.56 -3.24 -14.88
C ALA A 88 4.94 -3.68 -13.46
N LEU A 89 4.45 -2.98 -12.43
CA LEU A 89 4.66 -3.36 -11.03
C LEU A 89 3.99 -4.69 -10.67
N ALA A 90 2.78 -4.95 -11.15
CA ALA A 90 2.06 -6.19 -10.88
C ALA A 90 2.68 -7.45 -11.51
N LEU A 91 3.50 -7.26 -12.56
CA LEU A 91 4.26 -8.32 -13.24
C LEU A 91 5.63 -8.59 -12.60
N THR A 92 6.09 -7.73 -11.68
CA THR A 92 7.35 -7.97 -10.95
C THR A 92 7.20 -9.10 -9.93
N ASN A 93 8.32 -9.72 -9.55
CA ASN A 93 8.34 -10.70 -8.45
C ASN A 93 7.90 -10.09 -7.11
N GLN A 94 8.12 -8.79 -6.91
CA GLN A 94 7.61 -8.07 -5.74
C GLN A 94 6.09 -7.90 -5.80
N GLY A 95 5.53 -7.70 -7.00
CA GLY A 95 4.09 -7.64 -7.23
C GLY A 95 3.37 -8.96 -6.94
N SER A 96 3.97 -10.11 -7.28
CA SER A 96 3.41 -11.41 -6.91
C SER A 96 3.50 -11.68 -5.41
N ALA A 97 4.62 -11.33 -4.76
CA ALA A 97 4.76 -11.40 -3.30
C ALA A 97 3.71 -10.55 -2.57
N PHE A 98 3.45 -9.33 -3.07
CA PHE A 98 2.41 -8.46 -2.52
C PHE A 98 1.00 -9.07 -2.62
N LYS A 99 0.69 -9.78 -3.71
CA LYS A 99 -0.59 -10.48 -3.86
C LYS A 99 -0.77 -11.57 -2.80
N THR A 100 0.27 -12.35 -2.52
CA THR A 100 0.26 -13.34 -1.43
C THR A 100 0.03 -12.68 -0.08
N LEU A 101 0.76 -11.60 0.23
CA LEU A 101 0.58 -10.84 1.47
C LEU A 101 -0.84 -10.27 1.64
N LEU A 102 -1.47 -9.82 0.55
CA LEU A 102 -2.86 -9.36 0.59
C LEU A 102 -3.85 -10.49 0.90
N GLN A 103 -3.59 -11.70 0.40
CA GLN A 103 -4.42 -12.87 0.71
C GLN A 103 -4.27 -13.26 2.18
N ASP A 104 -3.02 -13.32 2.67
CA ASP A 104 -2.72 -13.61 4.07
C ASP A 104 -3.34 -12.57 5.02
N SER A 105 -3.19 -11.29 4.68
CA SER A 105 -3.76 -10.18 5.45
C SER A 105 -5.29 -10.23 5.49
N ARG A 106 -5.96 -10.70 4.44
CA ARG A 106 -7.42 -10.88 4.43
C ARG A 106 -7.88 -12.00 5.35
N VAL A 107 -7.10 -13.08 5.46
CA VAL A 107 -7.38 -14.16 6.40
C VAL A 107 -7.23 -13.66 7.84
N GLU A 108 -6.18 -12.89 8.11
CA GLU A 108 -5.94 -12.31 9.44
C GLU A 108 -6.99 -11.24 9.80
N LEU A 109 -7.42 -10.42 8.83
CA LEU A 109 -8.46 -9.41 9.06
C LEU A 109 -9.80 -10.01 9.51
N ARG A 110 -10.10 -11.26 9.13
CA ARG A 110 -11.29 -11.99 9.61
C ARG A 110 -11.20 -12.39 11.08
N ARG A 111 -9.99 -12.44 11.65
CA ARG A 111 -9.77 -12.70 13.08
C ARG A 111 -9.92 -11.43 13.91
N VAL A 112 -9.93 -10.26 13.28
CA VAL A 112 -10.18 -8.99 13.96
C VAL A 112 -11.67 -8.90 14.27
N THR A 113 -12.01 -9.12 15.54
CA THR A 113 -13.33 -8.85 16.07
C THR A 113 -13.50 -7.35 16.18
N TRP A 114 -14.07 -6.73 15.14
CA TRP A 114 -14.38 -5.31 15.20
C TRP A 114 -15.44 -5.04 16.28
N PRO A 115 -15.24 -4.00 17.10
CA PRO A 115 -16.19 -3.61 18.13
C PRO A 115 -17.55 -3.30 17.50
N SER A 116 -18.61 -3.50 18.27
CA SER A 116 -19.97 -3.23 17.79
C SER A 116 -20.13 -1.74 17.43
N LYS A 117 -21.08 -1.42 16.53
CA LYS A 117 -21.37 -0.02 16.18
C LYS A 117 -21.78 0.82 17.40
N GLN A 118 -22.41 0.18 18.38
CA GLN A 118 -22.83 0.81 19.63
C GLN A 118 -21.62 1.18 20.50
N GLU A 119 -20.67 0.27 20.69
CA GLU A 119 -19.41 0.55 21.40
C GLU A 119 -18.59 1.64 20.69
N THR A 120 -18.52 1.57 19.37
CA THR A 120 -17.78 2.56 18.57
C THR A 120 -18.36 3.96 18.75
N LEU A 121 -19.70 4.09 18.73
CA LEU A 121 -20.38 5.37 18.94
C LEU A 121 -20.25 5.85 20.37
N GLU A 122 -20.27 4.95 21.36
CA GLU A 122 -20.07 5.28 22.77
C GLU A 122 -18.73 5.99 22.99
N TYR A 123 -17.64 5.47 22.42
CA TYR A 123 -16.34 6.13 22.55
C TYR A 123 -16.22 7.36 21.64
N THR A 124 -16.85 7.35 20.45
CA THR A 124 -16.75 8.49 19.50
C THR A 124 -17.43 9.74 20.05
N TRP A 125 -18.61 9.63 20.68
CA TRP A 125 -19.29 10.81 21.21
C TRP A 125 -18.50 11.45 22.37
N GLN A 126 -17.86 10.63 23.22
CA GLN A 126 -16.98 11.10 24.29
C GLN A 126 -15.82 11.94 23.71
N VAL A 127 -15.18 11.44 22.65
CA VAL A 127 -14.10 12.17 21.95
C VAL A 127 -14.62 13.47 21.33
N VAL A 128 -15.80 13.45 20.71
CA VAL A 128 -16.43 14.65 20.13
C VAL A 128 -16.70 15.71 21.20
N VAL A 129 -17.17 15.31 22.39
CA VAL A 129 -17.40 16.24 23.50
C VAL A 129 -16.08 16.86 23.98
N VAL A 130 -15.04 16.06 24.21
CA VAL A 130 -13.73 16.58 24.64
C VAL A 130 -13.13 17.50 23.58
N ALA A 131 -13.20 17.12 22.29
CA ALA A 131 -12.74 17.94 21.18
C ALA A 131 -13.53 19.26 21.08
N GLY A 132 -14.85 19.23 21.32
CA GLY A 132 -15.70 20.43 21.37
C GLY A 132 -15.33 21.37 22.50
N ILE A 133 -15.03 20.85 23.70
CA ILE A 133 -14.56 21.65 24.84
C ILE A 133 -13.21 22.31 24.50
N LEU A 134 -12.26 21.55 23.94
CA LEU A 134 -10.96 22.09 23.55
C LEU A 134 -11.09 23.16 22.46
N ALA A 135 -11.90 22.91 21.43
CA ALA A 135 -12.17 23.89 20.38
C ALA A 135 -12.81 25.17 20.93
N PHE A 136 -13.73 25.05 21.89
CA PHE A 136 -14.34 26.19 22.56
C PHE A 136 -13.33 26.99 23.40
N ILE A 137 -12.45 26.32 24.14
CA ILE A 137 -11.38 26.98 24.91
C ILE A 137 -10.42 27.71 23.98
N VAL A 138 -9.97 27.07 22.91
CA VAL A 138 -9.08 27.69 21.92
C VAL A 138 -9.75 28.91 21.29
N TRP A 139 -10.99 28.77 20.83
CA TRP A 139 -11.76 29.89 20.27
C TRP A 139 -11.91 31.07 21.25
N LEU A 140 -12.15 30.79 22.53
CA LEU A 140 -12.26 31.80 23.57
C LEU A 140 -10.91 32.53 23.76
N LEU A 141 -9.82 31.77 23.85
CA LEU A 141 -8.47 32.33 24.01
C LEU A 141 -8.05 33.15 22.79
N ASP A 142 -8.30 32.66 21.57
CA ASP A 142 -8.04 33.38 20.33
C ASP A 142 -8.81 34.71 20.28
N THR A 143 -10.07 34.71 20.72
CA THR A 143 -10.90 35.92 20.78
C THR A 143 -10.34 36.93 21.79
N VAL A 144 -9.98 36.47 22.99
CA VAL A 144 -9.40 37.32 24.05
C VAL A 144 -8.05 37.89 23.63
N PHE A 145 -7.17 37.06 23.06
CA PHE A 145 -5.87 37.52 22.56
C PHE A 145 -6.02 38.50 21.40
N SER A 146 -6.95 38.24 20.46
CA SER A 146 -7.24 39.17 19.37
C SER A 146 -7.67 40.54 19.89
N GLN A 147 -8.58 40.58 20.87
CA GLN A 147 -9.00 41.82 21.51
C GLN A 147 -7.85 42.51 22.25
N LEU A 148 -7.06 41.76 23.03
CA LEU A 148 -5.94 42.31 23.79
C LEU A 148 -4.86 42.89 22.88
N ILE A 149 -4.57 42.23 21.75
CA ILE A 149 -3.64 42.73 20.73
C ILE A 149 -4.19 44.02 20.09
N GLN A 150 -5.48 44.09 19.77
CA GLN A 150 -6.12 45.32 19.25
C GLN A 150 -5.95 46.49 20.23
N TYR A 151 -6.28 46.27 21.52
CA TYR A 151 -6.09 47.27 22.57
C TYR A 151 -4.63 47.74 22.72
N VAL A 152 -3.65 46.84 22.61
CA VAL A 152 -2.22 47.17 22.77
C VAL A 152 -1.65 47.91 21.55
N ILE A 153 -2.05 47.52 20.34
CA ILE A 153 -1.62 48.18 19.10
C ILE A 153 -2.31 49.54 18.92
N GLY A 154 -3.36 49.81 19.70
CA GLY A 154 -4.04 51.11 19.74
C GLY A 154 -4.95 51.35 18.53
N GLN A 155 -5.48 50.28 17.94
CA GLN A 155 -6.58 50.34 16.99
C GLN A 155 -7.89 49.94 17.66
#